data_AF-A0A3S2PTH3-F1
#
_entry.id   AF-A0A3S2PTH3-F1
#
_cell.length_a   1.000
_cell.length_b   1.000
_cell.length_c   1.000
_cell.angle_alpha   90.00
_cell.angle_beta   90.00
_cell.angle_gamma   90.00
#
_symmetry.space_group_name_H-M   'P 1'
#
loop_
_entity.id
_entity.type
_entity.pdbx_description
1 polymer ?
#
loop_
_entity_poly.entity_id
_entity_poly.type
_entity_poly.pdbx_seq_one_letter_code
_entity_poly.pdbx_strand_id
1 'polypeptide(L)'
;MASNLVYTRKEHICDAVKFLIRNTQQPDGAFTEVGKIYHREMIGDVRGSDSDASMTAFCLIAMQESRTLCTDTVKILQGSIDMAVAYLERRLPSLTNPYAVAMTSYALANEGKLNREILYKFISPELSHWPIPGNHLFTLEATAYALLALVKTRATIIVYQAVAEYWTNAQEPEYDLRVDVLLPGRSKPDKYEFNRDNSYATKTSRVVSCFGSR
;
A
#
# COMPACT_ATOMS: atom_id res chain seq x y z
N MET A 1 -1.94 -1.61 14.60
CA MET A 1 -3.04 -0.86 13.96
C MET A 1 -4.38 -1.05 14.68
N ALA A 2 -4.99 -2.24 14.71
CA ALA A 2 -6.32 -2.44 15.33
C ALA A 2 -6.37 -2.21 16.86
N SER A 3 -5.23 -2.30 17.55
CA SER A 3 -5.10 -2.07 19.00
C SER A 3 -5.56 -0.69 19.47
N ASN A 4 -5.61 0.30 18.57
CA ASN A 4 -6.06 1.66 18.89
C ASN A 4 -7.59 1.82 18.78
N LEU A 5 -8.28 0.83 18.18
CA LEU A 5 -9.73 0.85 17.95
C LEU A 5 -10.45 -0.21 18.79
N VAL A 6 -9.82 -1.36 18.99
CA VAL A 6 -10.37 -2.51 19.71
C VAL A 6 -9.37 -3.00 20.74
N TYR A 7 -9.86 -3.38 21.92
CA TYR A 7 -9.03 -3.90 23.00
C TYR A 7 -8.29 -5.16 22.56
N THR A 8 -6.96 -5.07 22.50
CA THR A 8 -6.05 -6.17 22.17
C THR A 8 -4.95 -6.20 23.23
N ARG A 9 -4.68 -7.37 23.81
CA ARG A 9 -3.62 -7.50 24.82
C ARG A 9 -2.24 -7.32 24.17
N LYS A 10 -1.46 -6.37 24.68
CA LYS A 10 -0.14 -6.01 24.16
C LYS A 10 0.86 -7.18 24.26
N GLU A 11 0.79 -7.96 25.33
CA GLU A 11 1.65 -9.12 25.57
C GLU A 11 1.64 -10.12 24.40
N HIS A 12 0.46 -10.49 23.89
CA HIS A 12 0.34 -11.43 22.78
C HIS A 12 0.92 -10.91 21.47
N ILE A 13 0.80 -9.61 21.21
CA ILE A 13 1.40 -8.98 20.03
C ILE A 13 2.93 -9.03 20.15
N CYS A 14 3.48 -8.68 21.31
CA CYS A 14 4.92 -8.63 21.51
C CYS A 14 5.57 -10.01 21.59
N ASP A 15 4.86 -11.02 22.12
CA ASP A 15 5.31 -12.40 22.06
C ASP A 15 5.35 -12.93 20.62
N ALA A 16 4.38 -12.57 19.78
CA ALA A 16 4.40 -12.92 18.36
C ALA A 16 5.57 -12.27 17.61
N VAL A 17 5.85 -10.98 17.89
CA VAL A 17 7.02 -10.28 17.34
C VAL A 17 8.33 -10.95 17.81
N LYS A 18 8.42 -11.29 19.09
CA LYS A 18 9.58 -12.00 19.65
C LYS A 18 9.77 -13.38 19.01
N PHE A 19 8.67 -14.10 18.76
CA PHE A 19 8.69 -15.38 18.06
C PHE A 19 9.21 -15.21 16.62
N LEU A 20 8.69 -14.22 15.89
CA LEU A 20 9.13 -13.91 14.53
C LEU A 20 10.65 -13.68 14.50
N ILE A 21 11.15 -12.73 15.30
CA ILE A 21 12.58 -12.39 15.33
C ILE A 21 13.45 -13.61 15.65
N ARG A 22 13.05 -14.43 16.64
CA ARG A 22 13.90 -15.53 17.12
C ARG A 22 13.91 -16.76 16.22
N ASN A 23 12.83 -17.02 15.49
CA ASN A 23 12.65 -18.29 14.78
C ASN A 23 12.74 -18.15 13.26
N THR A 24 12.54 -16.95 12.70
CA THR A 24 12.44 -16.77 11.24
C THR A 24 13.46 -15.80 10.67
N GLN A 25 14.11 -14.96 11.49
CA GLN A 25 15.18 -14.07 11.03
C GLN A 25 16.50 -14.82 10.90
N GLN A 26 17.12 -14.68 9.74
CA GLN A 26 18.42 -15.23 9.42
C GLN A 26 19.55 -14.28 9.87
N PRO A 27 20.79 -14.77 10.06
CA PRO A 27 21.93 -13.95 10.49
C PRO A 27 22.28 -12.80 9.53
N ASP A 28 21.90 -12.92 8.25
CA ASP A 28 22.09 -11.89 7.23
C ASP A 28 20.98 -10.84 7.21
N GLY A 29 19.95 -10.98 8.06
CA GLY A 29 18.81 -10.08 8.21
C GLY A 29 17.54 -10.50 7.47
N ALA A 30 17.61 -11.50 6.58
CA ALA A 30 16.46 -11.99 5.82
C ALA A 30 15.44 -12.71 6.70
N PHE A 31 14.16 -12.69 6.33
CA PHE A 31 13.12 -13.49 6.98
C PHE A 31 12.66 -14.64 6.08
N THR A 32 12.62 -15.84 6.64
CA THR A 32 12.19 -17.05 5.93
C THR A 32 10.87 -17.59 6.48
N GLU A 33 9.98 -18.03 5.60
CA GLU A 33 8.74 -18.68 5.98
C GLU A 33 9.02 -20.10 6.52
N VAL A 34 8.67 -20.36 7.79
CA VAL A 34 8.92 -21.65 8.48
C VAL A 34 7.70 -22.60 8.35
N GLY A 35 6.72 -22.26 7.53
CA GLY A 35 5.48 -23.02 7.34
C GLY A 35 5.00 -23.08 5.90
N LYS A 36 3.93 -23.85 5.65
CA LYS A 36 3.25 -23.92 4.35
C LYS A 36 1.90 -23.22 4.46
N ILE A 37 1.74 -22.12 3.75
CA ILE A 37 0.42 -21.51 3.55
C ILE A 37 -0.39 -22.36 2.54
N TYR A 38 -1.60 -22.74 2.96
CA TYR A 38 -2.54 -23.51 2.13
C TYR A 38 -3.16 -22.64 1.03
N HIS A 39 -3.64 -21.44 1.39
CA HIS A 39 -4.27 -20.48 0.48
C HIS A 39 -3.26 -19.42 0.04
N ARG A 40 -2.59 -19.67 -1.08
CA ARG A 40 -1.51 -18.83 -1.61
C ARG A 40 -2.02 -17.59 -2.32
N GLU A 41 -3.30 -17.57 -2.67
CA GLU A 41 -3.99 -16.42 -3.24
C GLU A 41 -4.08 -15.24 -2.25
N MET A 42 -3.91 -15.47 -0.94
CA MET A 42 -4.05 -14.44 0.10
C MET A 42 -2.76 -13.65 0.38
N ILE A 43 -1.63 -14.01 -0.24
CA ILE A 43 -0.32 -13.40 0.03
C ILE A 43 0.19 -12.51 -1.10
N GLY A 44 -0.65 -12.23 -2.11
CA GLY A 44 -0.26 -11.43 -3.27
C GLY A 44 0.93 -12.04 -4.03
N ASP A 45 1.78 -11.18 -4.58
CA ASP A 45 2.98 -11.59 -5.32
C ASP A 45 4.23 -11.74 -4.41
N VAL A 46 4.04 -11.90 -3.09
CA VAL A 46 5.16 -12.09 -2.14
C VAL A 46 5.98 -13.34 -2.45
N ARG A 47 5.37 -14.36 -3.06
CA ARG A 47 6.05 -15.59 -3.51
C ARG A 47 6.53 -15.55 -4.97
N GLY A 48 6.41 -14.39 -5.63
CA GLY A 48 6.91 -14.19 -6.99
C GLY A 48 8.44 -14.22 -7.07
N SER A 49 8.99 -13.61 -8.12
CA SER A 49 10.42 -13.35 -8.16
C SER A 49 10.83 -12.43 -7.01
N ASP A 50 12.04 -12.65 -6.48
CA ASP A 50 12.56 -11.93 -5.31
C ASP A 50 11.72 -12.10 -4.03
N SER A 51 11.18 -13.30 -3.82
CA SER A 51 10.38 -13.65 -2.62
C SER A 51 11.12 -13.47 -1.29
N ASP A 52 12.45 -13.60 -1.30
CA ASP A 52 13.34 -13.32 -0.18
C ASP A 52 13.21 -11.86 0.29
N ALA A 53 13.24 -10.92 -0.66
CA ALA A 53 13.08 -9.50 -0.37
C ALA A 53 11.64 -9.15 0.01
N SER A 54 10.65 -9.67 -0.71
CA SER A 54 9.23 -9.39 -0.44
C SER A 54 8.80 -9.88 0.95
N MET A 55 9.20 -11.10 1.34
CA MET A 55 8.90 -11.66 2.65
C MET A 55 9.61 -10.88 3.77
N THR A 56 10.88 -10.52 3.55
CA THR A 56 11.64 -9.71 4.50
C THR A 56 11.02 -8.32 4.67
N ALA A 57 10.63 -7.67 3.58
CA ALA A 57 9.93 -6.39 3.62
C ALA A 57 8.58 -6.48 4.35
N PHE A 58 7.82 -7.57 4.14
CA PHE A 58 6.54 -7.80 4.83
C PHE A 58 6.72 -7.86 6.34
N CYS A 59 7.64 -8.71 6.79
CA CYS A 59 7.98 -8.86 8.19
C CYS A 59 8.51 -7.54 8.78
N LEU A 60 9.36 -6.82 8.05
CA LEU A 60 9.89 -5.54 8.47
C LEU A 60 8.78 -4.49 8.68
N ILE A 61 7.85 -4.35 7.72
CA ILE A 61 6.71 -3.44 7.85
C ILE A 61 5.88 -3.78 9.08
N ALA A 62 5.58 -5.07 9.31
CA ALA A 62 4.84 -5.51 10.48
C ALA A 62 5.56 -5.16 11.80
N MET A 63 6.88 -5.37 11.84
CA MET A 63 7.71 -5.01 13.00
C MET A 63 7.74 -3.50 13.24
N GLN A 64 7.90 -2.70 12.19
CA GLN A 64 7.89 -1.23 12.25
C GLN A 64 6.57 -0.69 12.81
N GLU A 65 5.43 -1.22 12.35
CA GLU A 65 4.11 -0.86 12.85
C GLU A 65 3.91 -1.26 14.32
N SER A 66 4.53 -2.36 14.76
CA SER A 66 4.46 -2.84 16.15
C SER A 66 5.42 -2.10 17.12
N ARG A 67 6.34 -1.30 16.60
CA ARG A 67 7.41 -0.63 17.37
C ARG A 67 6.86 0.14 18.56
N THR A 68 5.86 0.99 18.33
CA THR A 68 5.23 1.82 19.38
C THR A 68 4.59 1.02 20.52
N LEU A 69 4.28 -0.27 20.30
CA LEU A 69 3.66 -1.15 21.30
C LEU A 69 4.67 -2.04 22.01
N CYS A 70 5.74 -2.46 21.33
CA CYS A 70 6.61 -3.54 21.78
C CYS A 70 8.05 -3.13 22.08
N THR A 71 8.44 -1.85 21.90
CA THR A 71 9.79 -1.36 22.23
C THR A 71 10.19 -1.64 23.68
N ASP A 72 9.28 -1.50 24.65
CA ASP A 72 9.61 -1.71 26.07
C ASP A 72 9.77 -3.21 26.44
N THR A 73 9.02 -4.08 25.76
CA THR A 73 8.99 -5.53 26.05
C THR A 73 10.07 -6.29 25.28
N VAL A 74 10.32 -5.91 24.02
CA VAL A 74 11.20 -6.63 23.09
C VAL A 74 12.44 -5.79 22.80
N LYS A 75 13.42 -5.84 23.71
CA LYS A 75 14.68 -5.07 23.58
C LYS A 75 15.47 -5.35 22.30
N ILE A 76 15.32 -6.54 21.72
CA ILE A 76 16.00 -6.94 20.47
C ILE A 76 15.32 -6.38 19.20
N LEU A 77 14.13 -5.78 19.32
CA LEU A 77 13.32 -5.36 18.18
C LEU A 77 14.07 -4.37 17.28
N GLN A 78 14.70 -3.35 17.87
CA GLN A 78 15.41 -2.35 17.08
C GLN A 78 16.59 -2.96 16.30
N GLY A 79 17.41 -3.78 16.95
CA GLY A 79 18.53 -4.46 16.27
C GLY A 79 18.05 -5.40 15.16
N SER A 80 16.90 -6.07 15.35
CA SER A 80 16.29 -6.91 14.31
C SER A 80 15.82 -6.09 13.10
N ILE A 81 15.18 -4.94 13.34
CA ILE A 81 14.79 -3.98 12.30
C ILE A 81 16.02 -3.51 11.52
N ASP A 82 17.08 -3.10 12.23
CA ASP A 82 18.31 -2.58 11.60
C ASP A 82 18.98 -3.64 10.71
N MET A 83 19.00 -4.91 11.13
CA MET A 83 19.50 -6.02 10.30
C MET A 83 18.67 -6.25 9.04
N ALA A 84 17.33 -6.24 9.16
CA ALA A 84 16.44 -6.42 8.02
C ALA A 84 16.54 -5.26 7.02
N VAL A 85 16.68 -4.03 7.53
CA VAL A 85 16.92 -2.83 6.72
C VAL A 85 18.24 -2.97 5.95
N ALA A 86 19.34 -3.35 6.63
CA ALA A 86 20.63 -3.53 5.99
C ALA A 86 20.62 -4.61 4.89
N TYR A 87 19.90 -5.72 5.13
CA TYR A 87 19.68 -6.75 4.12
C TYR A 87 18.96 -6.20 2.89
N LEU A 88 17.84 -5.51 3.09
CA LEU A 88 17.01 -4.97 2.02
C LEU A 88 17.73 -3.86 1.24
N GLU A 89 18.50 -2.99 1.89
CA GLU A 89 19.33 -1.98 1.21
C GLU A 89 20.34 -2.62 0.25
N ARG A 90 20.97 -3.72 0.68
CA ARG A 90 21.91 -4.47 -0.16
C ARG A 90 21.21 -5.19 -1.31
N ARG A 91 20.01 -5.74 -1.07
CA ARG A 91 19.26 -6.52 -2.06
C ARG A 91 18.55 -5.63 -3.09
N LEU A 92 18.14 -4.42 -2.71
CA LEU A 92 17.33 -3.50 -3.52
C LEU A 92 17.83 -3.27 -4.97
N PRO A 93 19.12 -3.02 -5.25
CA PRO A 93 19.60 -2.77 -6.61
C PRO A 93 19.50 -3.99 -7.53
N SER A 94 19.47 -5.20 -6.95
CA SER A 94 19.41 -6.47 -7.66
C SER A 94 18.00 -7.01 -7.84
N LEU A 95 16.99 -6.30 -7.35
CA LEU A 95 15.59 -6.69 -7.51
C LEU A 95 15.14 -6.53 -8.96
N THR A 96 14.34 -7.48 -9.39
CA THR A 96 13.76 -7.56 -10.74
C THR A 96 12.25 -7.40 -10.72
N ASN A 97 11.60 -7.80 -9.63
CA ASN A 97 10.16 -7.72 -9.47
C ASN A 97 9.70 -6.31 -9.05
N PRO A 98 8.87 -5.59 -9.83
CA PRO A 98 8.30 -4.31 -9.43
C PRO A 98 7.53 -4.37 -8.10
N TYR A 99 6.86 -5.49 -7.82
CA TYR A 99 6.14 -5.72 -6.56
C TYR A 99 7.11 -5.68 -5.37
N ALA A 100 8.17 -6.49 -5.45
CA ALA A 100 9.20 -6.57 -4.41
C ALA A 100 9.89 -5.22 -4.20
N VAL A 101 10.17 -4.49 -5.28
CA VAL A 101 10.77 -3.15 -5.24
C VAL A 101 9.85 -2.17 -4.52
N ALA A 102 8.57 -2.11 -4.87
CA ALA A 102 7.62 -1.19 -4.24
C ALA A 102 7.47 -1.46 -2.74
N MET A 103 7.32 -2.72 -2.37
CA MET A 103 7.16 -3.17 -0.99
C MET A 103 8.43 -2.93 -0.15
N THR A 104 9.60 -3.26 -0.70
CA THR A 104 10.90 -2.98 -0.07
C THR A 104 11.13 -1.48 0.08
N SER A 105 10.77 -0.70 -0.94
CA SER A 105 10.88 0.77 -0.91
C SER A 105 10.01 1.37 0.20
N TYR A 106 8.80 0.86 0.44
CA TYR A 106 7.97 1.28 1.56
C TYR A 106 8.61 0.93 2.91
N ALA A 107 9.09 -0.30 3.06
CA ALA A 107 9.76 -0.72 4.29
C ALA A 107 10.99 0.13 4.62
N LEU A 108 11.80 0.49 3.60
CA LEU A 108 12.95 1.38 3.75
C LEU A 108 12.54 2.84 3.96
N ALA A 109 11.43 3.28 3.36
CA ALA A 109 10.89 4.63 3.55
C ALA A 109 10.51 4.90 5.02
N ASN A 110 10.03 3.89 5.74
CA ASN A 110 9.70 4.00 7.16
C ASN A 110 10.92 4.31 8.05
N GLU A 111 12.14 3.94 7.61
CA GLU A 111 13.39 4.31 8.30
C GLU A 111 14.12 5.47 7.59
N GLY A 112 13.45 6.18 6.67
CA GLY A 112 14.01 7.33 5.95
C GLY A 112 15.07 6.99 4.90
N LYS A 113 15.18 5.72 4.49
CA LYS A 113 16.20 5.18 3.58
C LYS A 113 15.67 4.89 2.17
N LEU A 114 14.67 5.65 1.71
CA LEU A 114 14.08 5.43 0.39
C LEU A 114 15.05 5.81 -0.73
N ASN A 115 15.34 4.85 -1.61
CA ASN A 115 15.99 5.11 -2.88
C ASN A 115 14.93 5.35 -3.98
N ARG A 116 14.70 6.63 -4.30
CA ARG A 116 13.69 7.05 -5.29
C ARG A 116 14.06 6.67 -6.72
N GLU A 117 15.36 6.61 -7.03
CA GLU A 117 15.84 6.30 -8.38
C GLU A 117 15.49 4.86 -8.75
N ILE A 118 15.72 3.92 -7.82
CA ILE A 118 15.38 2.51 -8.04
C ILE A 118 13.87 2.35 -8.12
N LEU A 119 13.09 3.03 -7.27
CA LEU A 119 11.63 2.95 -7.32
C LEU A 119 11.09 3.47 -8.68
N TYR A 120 11.58 4.63 -9.14
CA TYR A 120 11.14 5.22 -10.41
C TYR A 120 11.64 4.46 -11.65
N LYS A 121 12.67 3.62 -11.54
CA LYS A 121 13.08 2.74 -12.64
C LYS A 121 11.95 1.79 -13.11
N PHE A 122 11.03 1.44 -12.21
CA PHE A 122 9.94 0.48 -12.47
C PHE A 122 8.57 1.14 -12.67
N ILE A 123 8.51 2.47 -12.77
CA ILE A 123 7.24 3.17 -12.96
C ILE A 123 6.78 3.07 -14.42
N SER A 124 5.47 3.08 -14.63
CA SER A 124 4.85 3.19 -15.96
C SER A 124 5.31 4.45 -16.70
N PRO A 125 5.32 4.46 -18.05
CA PRO A 125 5.67 5.64 -18.84
C PRO A 125 4.83 6.89 -18.53
N GLU A 126 3.59 6.67 -18.10
CA GLU A 126 2.62 7.71 -17.70
C GLU A 126 2.84 8.23 -16.28
N LEU A 127 3.84 7.69 -15.56
CA LEU A 127 4.17 8.03 -14.17
C LEU A 127 3.01 7.79 -13.18
N SER A 128 2.05 6.93 -13.52
CA SER A 128 0.81 6.73 -12.77
C SER A 128 0.81 5.47 -11.90
N HIS A 129 1.42 4.38 -12.37
CA HIS A 129 1.42 3.09 -11.67
C HIS A 129 2.72 2.29 -11.82
N TRP A 130 2.85 1.20 -11.05
CA TRP A 130 3.94 0.21 -11.13
C TRP A 130 3.39 -1.08 -11.74
N PRO A 131 3.53 -1.28 -13.07
CA PRO A 131 2.89 -2.39 -13.77
C PRO A 131 3.56 -3.72 -13.45
N ILE A 132 2.76 -4.73 -13.14
CA ILE A 132 3.21 -6.12 -12.95
C ILE A 132 2.56 -7.00 -14.03
N PRO A 133 3.34 -7.71 -14.86
CA PRO A 133 2.80 -8.59 -15.88
C PRO A 133 1.91 -9.69 -15.29
N GLY A 134 0.75 -9.93 -15.89
CA GLY A 134 -0.08 -11.11 -15.63
C GLY A 134 -1.28 -10.88 -14.70
N ASN A 135 -1.23 -9.94 -13.75
CA ASN A 135 -2.36 -9.69 -12.85
C ASN A 135 -2.51 -8.20 -12.46
N HIS A 136 -3.67 -7.63 -12.76
CA HIS A 136 -3.96 -6.23 -12.41
C HIS A 136 -4.01 -6.03 -10.88
N LEU A 137 -4.40 -7.05 -10.11
CA LEU A 137 -4.51 -6.93 -8.65
C LEU A 137 -3.13 -6.66 -8.02
N PHE A 138 -2.10 -7.34 -8.51
CA PHE A 138 -0.73 -7.11 -8.03
C PHE A 138 -0.23 -5.72 -8.41
N THR A 139 -0.61 -5.22 -9.59
CA THR A 139 -0.34 -3.83 -9.98
C THR A 139 -0.99 -2.84 -8.99
N LEU A 140 -2.23 -3.08 -8.55
CA LEU A 140 -2.90 -2.24 -7.55
C LEU A 140 -2.21 -2.31 -6.19
N GLU A 141 -1.76 -3.48 -5.75
CA GLU A 141 -1.04 -3.62 -4.48
C GLU A 141 0.33 -2.94 -4.52
N ALA A 142 1.11 -3.17 -5.59
CA ALA A 142 2.43 -2.55 -5.75
C ALA A 142 2.34 -1.03 -5.84
N THR A 143 1.35 -0.51 -6.56
CA THR A 143 1.11 0.95 -6.59
C THR A 143 0.76 1.51 -5.24
N ALA A 144 -0.07 0.81 -4.45
CA ALA A 144 -0.39 1.24 -3.10
C ALA A 144 0.87 1.32 -2.22
N TYR A 145 1.73 0.30 -2.25
CA TYR A 145 2.99 0.33 -1.49
C TYR A 145 3.94 1.42 -1.98
N ALA A 146 4.12 1.58 -3.28
CA ALA A 146 4.96 2.63 -3.84
C ALA A 146 4.46 4.03 -3.45
N LEU A 147 3.15 4.25 -3.48
CA LEU A 147 2.54 5.50 -3.05
C LEU A 147 2.75 5.75 -1.55
N LEU A 148 2.57 4.73 -0.69
CA LEU A 148 2.88 4.83 0.73
C LEU A 148 4.36 5.19 0.97
N ALA A 149 5.30 4.60 0.22
CA ALA A 149 6.72 4.92 0.31
C ALA A 149 7.03 6.39 -0.01
N LEU A 150 6.41 6.91 -1.07
CA LEU A 150 6.55 8.31 -1.47
C LEU A 150 5.93 9.28 -0.45
N VAL A 151 4.76 8.94 0.08
CA VAL A 151 4.05 9.72 1.12
C VAL A 151 4.91 9.83 2.39
N LYS A 152 5.55 8.73 2.81
CA LYS A 152 6.35 8.67 4.05
C LYS A 152 7.61 9.54 4.02
N THR A 153 8.29 9.66 2.89
CA THR A 153 9.68 10.14 2.86
C THR A 153 9.88 11.63 2.68
N ARG A 154 8.91 12.37 2.12
CA ARG A 154 8.93 13.84 1.97
C ARG A 154 7.75 14.40 1.19
N ALA A 155 6.88 13.56 0.64
CA ALA A 155 5.67 14.08 0.02
C ALA A 155 4.68 14.61 1.05
N THR A 156 4.68 14.16 2.32
CA THR A 156 3.77 14.75 3.31
C THR A 156 4.00 16.24 3.53
N ILE A 157 5.20 16.75 3.79
CA ILE A 157 5.37 18.21 4.03
C ILE A 157 5.14 19.02 2.76
N ILE A 158 5.74 18.64 1.62
CA ILE A 158 5.59 19.42 0.38
C ILE A 158 4.19 19.29 -0.21
N VAL A 159 3.57 18.10 -0.18
CA VAL A 159 2.19 17.93 -0.62
C VAL A 159 1.26 18.59 0.38
N TYR A 160 1.39 18.43 1.71
CA TYR A 160 0.52 19.17 2.64
C TYR A 160 0.71 20.68 2.54
N GLN A 161 1.92 21.20 2.32
CA GLN A 161 2.14 22.63 2.10
C GLN A 161 1.55 23.09 0.78
N ALA A 162 1.83 22.41 -0.33
CA ALA A 162 1.30 22.77 -1.64
C ALA A 162 -0.24 22.63 -1.70
N VAL A 163 -0.76 21.57 -1.07
CA VAL A 163 -2.20 21.31 -0.94
C VAL A 163 -2.82 22.34 0.00
N ALA A 164 -2.23 22.63 1.16
CA ALA A 164 -2.73 23.66 2.07
C ALA A 164 -2.68 25.06 1.44
N GLU A 165 -1.58 25.45 0.78
CA GLU A 165 -1.46 26.71 0.03
C GLU A 165 -2.48 26.80 -1.11
N TYR A 166 -2.78 25.67 -1.75
CA TYR A 166 -3.85 25.58 -2.73
C TYR A 166 -5.21 25.78 -2.04
N TRP A 167 -5.55 25.04 -0.98
CA TRP A 167 -6.84 25.18 -0.29
C TRP A 167 -7.03 26.53 0.41
N THR A 168 -5.96 27.23 0.80
CA THR A 168 -6.05 28.55 1.44
C THR A 168 -6.18 29.70 0.44
N ASN A 169 -5.60 29.56 -0.76
CA ASN A 169 -5.62 30.61 -1.79
C ASN A 169 -6.60 30.34 -2.93
N ALA A 170 -6.97 29.09 -3.18
CA ALA A 170 -7.97 28.75 -4.17
C ALA A 170 -9.34 29.09 -3.62
N GLN A 171 -10.05 29.98 -4.31
CA GLN A 171 -11.50 30.04 -4.23
C GLN A 171 -12.02 28.72 -4.81
N GLU A 172 -12.38 27.77 -3.94
CA GLU A 172 -13.05 26.54 -4.37
C GLU A 172 -14.27 26.94 -5.20
N PRO A 173 -14.42 26.47 -6.45
CA PRO A 173 -15.74 26.39 -7.01
C PRO A 173 -16.54 25.47 -6.10
N GLU A 174 -17.72 25.93 -5.64
CA GLU A 174 -18.65 25.09 -4.90
C GLU A 174 -18.76 23.75 -5.64
N TYR A 175 -18.48 22.64 -4.96
CA TYR A 175 -18.54 21.31 -5.55
C TYR A 175 -19.98 21.06 -6.01
N ASP A 176 -20.33 21.48 -7.24
CA ASP A 176 -21.61 21.28 -7.92
C ASP A 176 -21.27 20.67 -9.29
N LEU A 177 -21.07 19.35 -9.31
CA LEU A 177 -20.78 18.62 -10.52
C LEU A 177 -22.10 18.12 -11.13
N ARG A 178 -22.48 18.71 -12.26
CA ARG A 178 -23.64 18.29 -13.05
C ARG A 178 -23.18 17.32 -14.14
N VAL A 179 -23.56 16.06 -14.00
CA VAL A 179 -23.22 14.96 -14.90
C VAL A 179 -24.45 14.54 -15.68
N ASP A 180 -24.41 14.74 -16.99
CA ASP A 180 -25.44 14.29 -17.91
C ASP A 180 -24.99 12.98 -18.58
N VAL A 181 -25.67 11.87 -18.28
CA VAL A 181 -25.36 10.55 -18.84
C VAL A 181 -26.36 10.23 -19.95
N LEU A 182 -25.89 10.28 -21.20
CA LEU A 182 -26.70 9.88 -22.36
C LEU A 182 -26.46 8.40 -22.70
N LEU A 183 -27.49 7.57 -22.49
CA LEU A 183 -27.45 6.15 -22.85
C LEU A 183 -27.91 5.95 -24.30
N PRO A 184 -27.27 5.05 -25.08
CA PRO A 184 -27.74 4.67 -26.40
C PRO A 184 -29.19 4.16 -26.34
N GLY A 185 -30.08 4.73 -27.16
CA GLY A 185 -31.52 4.39 -27.18
C GLY A 185 -32.42 5.24 -26.28
N ARG A 186 -31.86 6.14 -25.44
CA ARG A 186 -32.65 7.18 -24.76
C ARG A 186 -32.60 8.49 -25.55
N SER A 187 -33.75 9.15 -25.64
CA SER A 187 -33.86 10.47 -26.30
C SER A 187 -33.43 11.63 -25.40
N LYS A 188 -33.32 11.42 -24.08
CA LYS A 188 -32.89 12.43 -23.10
C LYS A 188 -31.81 11.86 -22.19
N PRO A 189 -30.80 12.67 -21.81
CA PRO A 189 -29.78 12.25 -20.85
C PRO A 189 -30.36 12.18 -19.44
N ASP A 190 -29.88 11.23 -18.65
CA ASP A 190 -30.12 11.16 -17.21
C ASP A 190 -29.20 12.18 -16.53
N LYS A 191 -29.77 13.11 -15.75
CA LYS A 191 -29.01 14.19 -15.12
C LYS A 191 -28.75 13.88 -13.66
N TYR A 192 -27.51 14.01 -13.23
CA TYR A 192 -27.08 13.84 -11.85
C TYR A 192 -26.35 15.07 -11.36
N GLU A 193 -26.71 15.54 -10.18
CA GLU A 193 -26.05 16.66 -9.53
C GLU A 193 -25.30 16.16 -8.30
N PHE A 194 -23.99 16.31 -8.26
CA PHE A 194 -23.16 15.94 -7.12
C PHE A 194 -22.73 17.19 -6.38
N ASN A 195 -23.23 17.32 -5.15
CA ASN A 195 -22.95 18.42 -4.26
C ASN A 195 -22.39 17.94 -2.91
N ARG A 196 -21.98 18.88 -2.05
CA ARG A 196 -21.40 18.55 -0.74
C ARG A 196 -22.31 17.64 0.10
N ASP A 197 -23.62 17.87 0.04
CA ASP A 197 -24.62 17.13 0.81
C ASP A 197 -24.81 15.68 0.32
N ASN A 198 -24.56 15.42 -0.97
CA ASN A 198 -24.78 14.11 -1.58
C ASN A 198 -23.50 13.44 -2.11
N SER A 199 -22.33 13.96 -1.75
CA SER A 199 -21.02 13.51 -2.20
C SER A 199 -20.70 12.04 -1.92
N TYR A 200 -21.32 11.45 -0.89
CA TYR A 200 -21.18 10.03 -0.53
C TYR A 200 -22.31 9.13 -1.08
N ALA A 201 -23.29 9.69 -1.78
CA ALA A 201 -24.47 8.96 -2.25
C ALA A 201 -24.23 8.30 -3.62
N THR A 202 -24.48 7.00 -3.71
CA THR A 202 -24.50 6.29 -4.99
C THR A 202 -25.79 6.58 -5.76
N LYS A 203 -25.70 7.05 -7.01
CA LYS A 203 -26.85 7.31 -7.90
C LYS A 203 -26.91 6.27 -9.01
N THR A 204 -28.10 5.72 -9.30
CA THR A 204 -28.31 4.71 -10.35
C THR A 204 -29.56 5.02 -11.18
N SER A 205 -29.55 4.63 -12.45
CA SER A 205 -30.72 4.70 -13.35
C SER A 205 -31.19 3.28 -13.65
N ARG A 206 -32.51 3.07 -13.65
CA ARG A 206 -33.10 1.77 -14.02
C ARG A 206 -32.99 1.58 -15.52
N VAL A 207 -32.29 0.55 -15.95
CA VAL A 207 -32.31 0.06 -17.33
C VAL A 207 -33.37 -1.02 -17.42
N VAL A 208 -34.48 -0.76 -18.12
CA VAL A 208 -35.42 -1.81 -18.49
C VAL A 208 -34.79 -2.58 -19.65
N SER A 209 -34.35 -3.81 -19.42
CA SER A 209 -33.85 -4.65 -20.51
C SER A 209 -35.04 -5.11 -21.36
N CYS A 210 -35.06 -4.71 -22.63
CA CYS A 210 -35.98 -5.26 -23.61
C CYS A 210 -35.44 -6.60 -24.12
N PHE A 211 -35.30 -7.61 -23.26
CA PHE A 211 -35.21 -9.00 -23.72
C PHE A 211 -36.65 -9.51 -23.92
N GLY A 212 -37.24 -9.10 -25.04
CA GLY A 212 -38.48 -9.67 -25.53
C GLY A 212 -38.24 -11.08 -26.07
N SER A 213 -38.93 -12.05 -25.49
CA SER A 213 -39.03 -13.44 -25.96
C SER A 213 -39.29 -13.48 -27.46
N ARG A 214 -38.46 -14.23 -28.20
CA ARG A 214 -38.92 -14.87 -29.43
C ARG A 214 -39.64 -16.16 -29.07
#